data_AF-A0A354TDJ9-F1
#
_entry.id   AF-A0A354TDJ9-F1
#
_cell.length_a   1.000
_cell.length_b   1.000
_cell.length_c   1.000
_cell.angle_alpha   90.00
_cell.angle_beta   90.00
_cell.angle_gamma   90.00
#
_symmetry.space_group_name_H-M   'P 1'
#
loop_
_entity.id
_entity.type
_entity.pdbx_description
1 polymer ?
#
loop_
_entity_poly.entity_id
_entity_poly.type
_entity_poly.pdbx_seq_one_letter_code
_entity_poly.pdbx_strand_id
1 'polypeptide(L)'
;MRAIHPCPFRDSTVSYSHSLFYTHDPDALTQLGAALHHYGVSLLYAPTPQAKGKVERLHHYWQNRLPALFAAEQIRDIDTANALLEQLREHHNSAELHRELGMTPLRAWNRARRAKRNALRPCKPDAWWHYIWSIRYRVRVADDGTVPIGPERCKVPAKPRSHLHYCRHLNGSISILANAPSKDQKPQCLVHRGPKLEITSPKKVPL
;
A
#
# COMPACT_ATOMS: atom_id res chain seq x y z
N MET A 1 -28.39 -6.75 31.44
CA MET A 1 -27.41 -7.83 31.13
C MET A 1 -28.05 -8.78 30.13
N ARG A 2 -27.65 -8.74 28.85
CA ARG A 2 -28.01 -9.75 27.85
C ARG A 2 -26.72 -10.24 27.23
N ALA A 3 -26.46 -11.53 27.40
CA ALA A 3 -25.32 -12.24 26.84
C ALA A 3 -25.45 -12.29 25.32
N ILE A 4 -24.38 -11.95 24.61
CA ILE A 4 -24.26 -12.15 23.17
C ILE A 4 -23.62 -13.53 22.99
N HIS A 5 -24.41 -14.50 22.55
CA HIS A 5 -23.89 -15.78 22.09
C HIS A 5 -23.13 -15.58 20.75
N PRO A 6 -22.01 -16.28 20.52
CA PRO A 6 -21.29 -16.23 19.25
C PRO A 6 -22.05 -17.05 18.19
N CYS A 7 -22.40 -16.41 17.06
CA CYS A 7 -22.92 -17.12 15.89
C CYS A 7 -21.82 -17.97 15.25
N PRO A 8 -22.07 -19.25 14.94
CA PRO A 8 -21.13 -20.10 14.22
C PRO A 8 -21.30 -19.84 12.72
N PHE A 9 -20.24 -19.40 12.03
CA PHE A 9 -20.24 -19.28 10.58
C PHE A 9 -19.45 -20.46 10.02
N ARG A 10 -20.17 -21.51 9.57
CA ARG A 10 -19.59 -22.60 8.79
C ARG A 10 -20.44 -22.89 7.54
N ASP A 11 -19.68 -22.97 6.46
CA ASP A 11 -19.88 -23.63 5.17
C ASP A 11 -20.79 -23.06 4.06
N SER A 12 -20.07 -22.70 2.99
CA SER A 12 -20.26 -23.10 1.58
C SER A 12 -21.27 -22.37 0.71
N THR A 13 -20.73 -21.58 -0.23
CA THR A 13 -21.11 -21.60 -1.66
C THR A 13 -20.06 -20.82 -2.47
N VAL A 14 -19.48 -21.50 -3.46
CA VAL A 14 -18.39 -21.05 -4.32
C VAL A 14 -18.88 -19.96 -5.28
N SER A 15 -18.19 -18.82 -5.37
CA SER A 15 -18.37 -17.87 -6.50
C SER A 15 -17.18 -16.90 -6.62
N TYR A 16 -16.38 -17.10 -7.68
CA TYR A 16 -15.27 -16.28 -8.19
C TYR A 16 -14.09 -16.05 -7.24
N SER A 17 -13.37 -17.14 -6.98
CA SER A 17 -12.06 -17.18 -6.33
C SER A 17 -10.94 -16.72 -7.27
N HIS A 18 -10.38 -15.54 -7.04
CA HIS A 18 -8.98 -15.29 -7.43
C HIS A 18 -8.08 -16.11 -6.49
N SER A 19 -7.72 -17.32 -6.91
CA SER A 19 -6.86 -18.27 -6.18
C SER A 19 -5.49 -17.71 -5.79
N LEU A 20 -5.06 -16.60 -6.41
CA LEU A 20 -3.80 -15.90 -6.09
C LEU A 20 -3.75 -15.32 -4.68
N PHE A 21 -4.90 -15.12 -4.03
CA PHE A 21 -4.99 -14.50 -2.70
C PHE A 21 -5.51 -15.42 -1.60
N TYR A 22 -6.01 -16.61 -1.97
CA TYR A 22 -6.54 -17.58 -1.02
C TYR A 22 -5.53 -18.71 -0.85
N THR A 23 -4.66 -18.56 0.14
CA THR A 23 -3.80 -19.63 0.61
C THR A 23 -4.58 -20.48 1.61
N HIS A 24 -4.41 -21.80 1.59
CA HIS A 24 -4.97 -22.68 2.64
C HIS A 24 -4.32 -22.44 4.01
N ASP A 25 -3.16 -21.78 4.01
CA ASP A 25 -2.49 -21.27 5.19
C ASP A 25 -2.89 -19.79 5.42
N PRO A 26 -3.61 -19.46 6.50
CA PRO A 26 -3.99 -18.08 6.80
C PRO A 26 -2.79 -17.16 7.08
N ASP A 27 -1.62 -17.72 7.37
CA ASP A 27 -0.38 -16.98 7.65
C ASP A 27 0.49 -16.77 6.40
N ALA A 28 0.15 -17.39 5.26
CA ALA A 28 0.85 -17.22 3.98
C ALA A 28 0.45 -15.91 3.28
N LEU A 29 0.78 -14.79 3.92
CA LEU A 29 0.49 -13.46 3.41
C LEU A 29 1.37 -13.13 2.20
N THR A 30 0.75 -12.52 1.18
CA THR A 30 1.50 -11.81 0.14
C THR A 30 2.37 -10.71 0.77
N GLN A 31 3.39 -10.23 0.05
CA GLN A 31 4.24 -9.15 0.57
C GLN A 31 3.43 -7.91 0.99
N LEU A 32 2.38 -7.57 0.23
CA LEU A 32 1.45 -6.50 0.56
C LEU A 32 0.65 -6.82 1.83
N GLY A 33 0.12 -8.04 1.94
CA GLY A 33 -0.59 -8.49 3.15
C GLY A 33 0.29 -8.42 4.39
N ALA A 34 1.53 -8.90 4.31
CA ALA A 34 2.50 -8.85 5.40
C ALA A 34 2.85 -7.41 5.78
N ALA A 35 2.98 -6.50 4.80
CA ALA A 35 3.23 -5.08 5.05
C ALA A 35 2.07 -4.41 5.79
N LEU A 36 0.83 -4.67 5.36
CA LEU A 36 -0.38 -4.15 6.02
C LEU A 36 -0.53 -4.72 7.43
N HIS A 37 -0.33 -6.03 7.58
CA HIS A 37 -0.39 -6.71 8.87
C HIS A 37 0.64 -6.16 9.88
N HIS A 38 1.83 -5.79 9.42
CA HIS A 38 2.84 -5.14 10.27
C HIS A 38 2.29 -3.89 10.96
N TYR A 39 1.50 -3.08 10.25
CA TYR A 39 0.85 -1.88 10.77
C TYR A 39 -0.55 -2.12 11.36
N GLY A 40 -0.95 -3.37 11.52
CA GLY A 40 -2.26 -3.74 12.09
C GLY A 40 -3.43 -3.45 11.14
N VAL A 41 -3.17 -3.43 9.83
CA VAL A 41 -4.21 -3.34 8.79
C VAL A 41 -4.44 -4.73 8.21
N SER A 42 -5.68 -5.19 8.26
CA SER A 42 -6.08 -6.48 7.67
C SER A 42 -6.65 -6.26 6.27
N LEU A 43 -6.26 -7.12 5.33
CA LEU A 43 -6.91 -7.19 4.02
C LEU A 43 -8.21 -7.99 4.15
N LEU A 44 -9.33 -7.35 3.85
CA LEU A 44 -10.62 -8.03 3.72
C LEU A 44 -10.91 -8.22 2.24
N TYR A 45 -10.98 -9.48 1.82
CA TYR A 45 -11.44 -9.82 0.49
C TYR A 45 -12.96 -9.74 0.48
N ALA A 46 -13.51 -8.94 -0.45
CA ALA A 46 -14.94 -8.77 -0.56
C ALA A 46 -15.59 -10.13 -0.88
N PRO A 47 -16.49 -10.64 -0.01
CA PRO A 47 -17.11 -11.95 -0.23
C PRO A 47 -18.19 -11.89 -1.32
N THR A 48 -18.65 -10.69 -1.68
CA THR A 48 -19.79 -10.47 -2.57
C THR A 48 -19.43 -9.56 -3.76
N PRO A 49 -19.81 -9.92 -5.00
CA PRO A 49 -19.57 -9.11 -6.21
C PRO A 49 -20.12 -7.67 -6.14
N GLN A 50 -21.17 -7.45 -5.36
CA GLN A 50 -21.88 -6.17 -5.25
C GLN A 50 -21.00 -5.05 -4.69
N ALA A 51 -20.07 -5.36 -3.80
CA ALA A 51 -19.10 -4.39 -3.26
C ALA A 51 -18.09 -3.94 -4.34
N LYS A 52 -17.77 -4.84 -5.28
CA LYS A 52 -16.81 -4.62 -6.36
C LYS A 52 -17.36 -3.69 -7.45
N GLY A 53 -18.62 -3.91 -7.85
CA GLY A 53 -19.21 -3.23 -9.01
C GLY A 53 -19.35 -1.71 -8.89
N LYS A 54 -19.56 -1.15 -7.68
CA LYS A 54 -19.61 0.31 -7.49
C LYS A 54 -18.24 0.96 -7.67
N VAL A 55 -17.20 0.37 -7.06
CA VAL A 55 -15.83 0.86 -7.16
C VAL A 55 -15.31 0.73 -8.59
N GLU A 56 -15.55 -0.41 -9.24
CA GLU A 56 -15.14 -0.64 -10.63
C GLU A 56 -15.77 0.36 -11.60
N ARG A 57 -17.06 0.69 -11.44
CA ARG A 57 -17.72 1.69 -12.29
C ARG A 57 -17.09 3.09 -12.14
N LEU A 58 -16.78 3.49 -10.91
CA LEU A 58 -16.13 4.78 -10.67
C LEU A 58 -14.72 4.81 -11.26
N HIS A 59 -13.95 3.73 -11.10
CA HIS A 59 -12.62 3.62 -11.71
C HIS A 59 -12.71 3.66 -13.24
N HIS A 60 -13.63 2.90 -13.84
CA HIS A 60 -13.83 2.88 -15.29
C HIS A 60 -14.26 4.24 -15.83
N TYR A 61 -15.13 4.96 -15.12
CA TYR A 61 -15.53 6.32 -15.46
C TYR A 61 -14.33 7.25 -15.59
N TRP A 62 -13.44 7.27 -14.59
CA TRP A 62 -12.25 8.12 -14.63
C TRP A 62 -11.21 7.64 -15.65
N GLN A 63 -11.00 6.33 -15.78
CA GLN A 63 -10.08 5.76 -16.77
C GLN A 63 -10.45 6.13 -18.21
N ASN A 64 -11.74 6.24 -18.53
CA ASN A 64 -12.19 6.67 -19.86
C ASN A 64 -12.21 8.19 -20.03
N ARG A 65 -12.50 8.94 -18.97
CA ARG A 65 -12.61 10.41 -19.04
C ARG A 65 -11.25 11.11 -19.10
N LEU A 66 -10.26 10.61 -18.35
CA LEU A 66 -8.95 11.26 -18.25
C LEU A 66 -8.21 11.35 -19.60
N PRO A 67 -8.15 10.30 -20.45
CA PRO A 67 -7.50 10.40 -21.75
C PRO A 67 -8.13 11.45 -22.67
N ALA A 68 -9.46 11.53 -22.72
CA ALA A 68 -10.18 12.52 -23.51
C ALA A 68 -9.93 13.95 -23.00
N LEU A 69 -9.91 14.13 -21.67
CA LEU A 69 -9.62 15.41 -21.04
C LEU A 69 -8.17 15.85 -21.32
N PHE A 70 -7.19 14.97 -21.15
CA PHE A 70 -5.79 15.29 -21.44
C PHE A 70 -5.57 15.61 -22.92
N ALA A 71 -6.27 14.92 -23.82
CA ALA A 71 -6.23 15.24 -25.25
C ALA A 71 -6.82 16.63 -25.56
N ALA A 72 -7.93 16.99 -24.92
CA ALA A 72 -8.57 18.30 -25.09
C ALA A 72 -7.70 19.44 -24.55
N GLU A 73 -7.08 19.26 -23.38
CA GLU A 73 -6.17 20.22 -22.74
C GLU A 73 -4.73 20.16 -23.30
N GLN A 74 -4.47 19.31 -24.30
CA GLN A 74 -3.17 19.09 -24.92
C GLN A 74 -2.04 18.74 -23.94
N ILE A 75 -2.36 18.07 -22.84
CA ILE A 75 -1.39 17.67 -21.80
C ILE A 75 -0.57 16.49 -22.32
N ARG A 76 0.76 16.66 -22.30
CA ARG A 76 1.72 15.65 -22.81
C ARG A 76 2.75 15.22 -21.78
N ASP A 77 2.77 15.86 -20.61
CA ASP A 77 3.72 15.63 -19.53
C ASP A 77 3.01 15.18 -18.24
N ILE A 78 3.74 14.38 -17.45
CA ILE A 78 3.21 13.77 -16.22
C ILE A 78 2.97 14.82 -15.13
N ASP A 79 3.81 15.86 -15.06
CA ASP A 79 3.73 16.87 -14.00
C ASP A 79 2.46 17.73 -14.13
N THR A 80 2.15 18.18 -15.34
CA THR A 80 0.90 18.92 -15.64
C THR A 80 -0.32 18.02 -15.46
N ALA A 81 -0.24 16.74 -15.87
CA ALA A 81 -1.31 15.78 -15.62
C ALA A 81 -1.58 15.60 -14.12
N ASN A 82 -0.54 15.46 -13.30
CA ASN A 82 -0.67 15.34 -11.85
C ASN A 82 -1.30 16.60 -11.22
N ALA A 83 -0.94 17.79 -11.69
CA ALA A 83 -1.54 19.04 -11.22
C ALA A 83 -3.04 19.11 -11.54
N LEU A 84 -3.44 18.72 -12.76
CA LEU A 84 -4.86 18.67 -13.14
C LEU A 84 -5.63 17.62 -12.33
N LEU A 85 -5.05 16.43 -12.12
CA LEU A 85 -5.66 15.38 -11.31
C LEU A 85 -5.95 15.84 -9.88
N GLU A 86 -5.08 16.66 -9.30
CA GLU A 86 -5.30 17.21 -7.96
C GLU A 86 -6.49 18.17 -7.94
N GLN A 87 -6.62 19.03 -8.95
CA GLN A 87 -7.79 19.93 -9.09
C GLN A 87 -9.09 19.15 -9.28
N LEU A 88 -9.08 18.09 -10.10
CA LEU A 88 -10.24 17.21 -10.30
C LEU A 88 -10.64 16.50 -9.00
N ARG A 89 -9.64 16.01 -8.25
CA ARG A 89 -9.85 15.38 -6.94
C ARG A 89 -10.51 16.35 -5.96
N GLU A 90 -10.02 17.59 -5.91
CA GLU A 90 -10.60 18.64 -5.05
C GLU A 90 -12.03 18.99 -5.47
N HIS A 91 -12.29 19.16 -6.77
CA HIS A 91 -13.62 19.42 -7.31
C HIS A 91 -14.60 18.29 -6.98
N HIS A 92 -14.22 17.03 -7.24
CA HIS A 92 -15.04 15.86 -6.94
C HIS A 92 -15.41 15.78 -5.45
N ASN A 93 -14.46 16.08 -4.56
CA ASN A 93 -14.70 16.01 -3.12
C ASN A 93 -15.54 17.17 -2.58
N SER A 94 -15.38 18.38 -3.13
CA SER A 94 -15.94 19.61 -2.57
C SER A 94 -17.22 20.09 -3.25
N ALA A 95 -17.39 19.86 -4.56
CA ALA A 95 -18.47 20.41 -5.37
C ALA A 95 -19.50 19.35 -5.82
N GLU A 96 -19.06 18.12 -6.11
CA GLU A 96 -19.97 17.09 -6.63
C GLU A 96 -20.82 16.45 -5.53
N LEU A 97 -22.13 16.41 -5.72
CA LEU A 97 -23.05 15.70 -4.84
C LEU A 97 -23.00 14.20 -5.10
N HIS A 98 -22.67 13.42 -4.07
CA HIS A 98 -22.69 11.98 -4.18
C HIS A 98 -24.13 11.46 -4.15
N ARG A 99 -24.56 10.77 -5.22
CA ARG A 99 -25.95 10.31 -5.44
C ARG A 99 -26.55 9.59 -4.23
N GLU A 100 -25.79 8.74 -3.54
CA GLU A 100 -26.28 7.95 -2.40
C GLU A 100 -26.24 8.72 -1.07
N LEU A 101 -25.34 9.70 -0.93
CA LEU A 101 -25.17 10.44 0.33
C LEU A 101 -26.03 11.70 0.37
N GLY A 102 -26.48 12.19 -0.79
CA GLY A 102 -27.18 13.47 -0.93
C GLY A 102 -26.35 14.69 -0.51
N MET A 103 -25.03 14.52 -0.41
CA MET A 103 -24.07 15.55 0.00
C MET A 103 -22.71 15.28 -0.62
N THR A 104 -21.80 16.25 -0.53
CA THR A 104 -20.45 16.11 -1.07
C THR A 104 -19.61 15.14 -0.23
N PRO A 105 -18.66 14.38 -0.84
CA PRO A 105 -17.79 13.47 -0.11
C PRO A 105 -17.05 14.14 1.05
N LEU A 106 -16.55 15.36 0.84
CA LEU A 106 -15.86 16.12 1.89
C LEU A 106 -16.79 16.47 3.06
N ARG A 107 -18.05 16.82 2.79
CA ARG A 107 -19.03 17.09 3.85
C ARG A 107 -19.37 15.83 4.64
N ALA A 108 -19.54 14.69 3.96
CA ALA A 108 -19.79 13.41 4.62
C ALA A 108 -18.60 12.99 5.51
N TRP A 109 -17.38 13.13 5.00
CA TRP A 109 -16.14 12.90 5.74
C TRP A 109 -16.05 13.77 7.00
N ASN A 110 -16.24 15.09 6.85
CA ASN A 110 -16.20 16.03 7.98
C ASN A 110 -17.26 15.72 9.03
N ARG A 111 -18.47 15.33 8.62
CA ARG A 111 -19.53 14.89 9.54
C ARG A 111 -19.14 13.61 10.29
N ALA A 112 -18.57 12.62 9.61
CA ALA A 112 -18.10 11.39 10.25
C ALA A 112 -16.94 11.66 11.23
N ARG A 113 -16.03 12.58 10.87
CA ARG A 113 -14.91 13.01 11.72
C ARG A 113 -15.41 13.67 13.02
N ARG A 114 -16.30 14.66 12.90
CA ARG A 114 -16.92 15.37 14.04
C ARG A 114 -17.71 14.43 14.96
N ALA A 115 -18.45 13.50 14.37
CA ALA A 115 -19.22 12.50 15.10
C ALA A 115 -18.35 11.35 15.68
N LYS A 116 -17.01 11.41 15.54
CA LYS A 116 -16.08 10.34 15.97
C LYS A 116 -16.43 8.96 15.41
N ARG A 117 -17.08 8.89 14.25
CA ARG A 117 -17.42 7.63 13.54
C ARG A 117 -16.28 7.13 12.66
N ASN A 118 -15.03 7.31 13.11
CA ASN A 118 -13.83 6.92 12.40
C ASN A 118 -12.86 6.25 13.36
N ALA A 119 -12.06 5.30 12.84
CA ALA A 119 -11.05 4.57 13.60
C ALA A 119 -9.62 5.02 13.24
N LEU A 120 -9.45 6.30 12.87
CA LEU A 120 -8.15 6.82 12.44
C LEU A 120 -7.16 6.82 13.61
N ARG A 121 -5.93 6.43 13.32
CA ARG A 121 -4.81 6.44 14.27
C ARG A 121 -3.71 7.35 13.71
N PRO A 122 -3.01 8.13 14.56
CA PRO A 122 -1.87 8.91 14.09
C PRO A 122 -0.81 7.97 13.53
N CYS A 123 -0.22 8.34 12.38
CA CYS A 123 0.91 7.61 11.82
C CYS A 123 2.10 7.80 12.75
N LYS A 124 2.63 6.69 13.30
CA LYS A 124 3.85 6.73 14.12
C LYS A 124 5.05 6.66 13.17
N PRO A 125 6.09 7.49 13.35
CA PRO A 125 7.35 7.31 12.66
C PRO A 125 7.89 5.91 12.94
N ASP A 126 8.20 5.16 11.89
CA ASP A 126 8.74 3.81 11.99
C ASP A 126 9.99 3.70 11.12
N ALA A 127 11.07 3.19 11.70
CA ALA A 127 12.32 2.93 10.99
C ALA A 127 12.14 1.90 9.87
N TRP A 128 11.16 1.01 9.99
CA TRP A 128 10.87 0.01 8.96
C TRP A 128 10.10 0.55 7.75
N TRP A 129 9.59 1.78 7.79
CA TRP A 129 8.67 2.32 6.80
C TRP A 129 9.12 2.06 5.35
N HIS A 130 10.31 2.52 4.98
CA HIS A 130 10.82 2.38 3.61
C HIS A 130 11.11 0.94 3.20
N TYR A 131 11.41 0.08 4.16
CA TYR A 131 11.74 -1.31 3.91
C TYR A 131 10.48 -2.17 3.80
N ILE A 132 9.42 -1.86 4.55
CA ILE A 132 8.14 -2.55 4.49
C ILE A 132 7.47 -2.38 3.13
N TRP A 133 7.52 -1.16 2.60
CA TRP A 133 6.92 -0.81 1.31
C TRP A 133 7.83 -1.02 0.10
N SER A 134 9.01 -1.63 0.29
CA SER A 134 9.90 -2.01 -0.81
C SER A 134 9.49 -3.36 -1.41
N ILE A 135 9.94 -3.68 -2.64
CA ILE A 135 9.84 -5.04 -3.18
C ILE A 135 10.99 -5.85 -2.57
N ARG A 136 10.68 -7.00 -1.94
CA ARG A 136 11.67 -7.73 -1.13
C ARG A 136 11.77 -9.18 -1.49
N TYR A 137 12.99 -9.68 -1.44
CA TYR A 137 13.29 -11.10 -1.57
C TYR A 137 14.57 -11.45 -0.81
N ARG A 138 14.79 -12.75 -0.56
CA ARG A 138 16.00 -13.22 0.10
C ARG A 138 17.13 -13.33 -0.94
N VAL A 139 18.32 -12.88 -0.57
CA VAL A 139 19.53 -13.03 -1.38
C VAL A 139 20.57 -13.81 -0.58
N ARG A 140 21.21 -14.78 -1.22
CA ARG A 140 22.29 -15.55 -0.60
C ARG A 140 23.62 -14.84 -0.80
N VAL A 141 24.40 -14.73 0.27
CA VAL A 141 25.78 -14.24 0.23
C VAL A 141 26.66 -15.31 -0.40
N ALA A 142 27.43 -14.94 -1.42
CA ALA A 142 28.35 -15.85 -2.08
C ALA A 142 29.56 -16.21 -1.19
N ASP A 143 30.36 -17.17 -1.64
CA ASP A 143 31.54 -17.64 -0.89
C ASP A 143 32.60 -16.55 -0.73
N ASP A 144 32.65 -15.60 -1.67
CA ASP A 144 33.48 -14.40 -1.60
C ASP A 144 32.87 -13.28 -0.73
N GLY A 145 31.76 -13.50 -0.04
CA GLY A 145 31.13 -12.48 0.81
C GLY A 145 30.44 -11.34 0.04
N THR A 146 30.09 -11.54 -1.23
CA THR A 146 29.36 -10.55 -2.03
C THR A 146 27.92 -10.94 -2.31
N VAL A 147 27.08 -9.95 -2.62
CA VAL A 147 25.72 -10.11 -3.13
C VAL A 147 25.54 -9.35 -4.45
N PRO A 148 24.73 -9.87 -5.39
CA PRO A 148 24.41 -9.16 -6.62
C PRO A 148 23.51 -7.94 -6.32
N ILE A 149 23.85 -6.80 -6.90
CA ILE A 149 23.05 -5.57 -6.91
C ILE A 149 23.00 -5.07 -8.35
N GLY A 150 21.95 -5.45 -9.07
CA GLY A 150 21.88 -5.23 -10.53
C GLY A 150 22.98 -6.00 -11.25
N PRO A 151 23.74 -5.36 -12.17
CA PRO A 151 24.85 -6.00 -12.88
C PRO A 151 26.12 -6.15 -12.02
N GLU A 152 26.19 -5.45 -10.89
CA GLU A 152 27.38 -5.43 -10.03
C GLU A 152 27.28 -6.41 -8.87
N ARG A 153 28.42 -6.73 -8.26
CA ARG A 153 28.50 -7.47 -6.99
C ARG A 153 29.09 -6.56 -5.92
N CYS A 154 28.45 -6.53 -4.75
CA CYS A 154 28.87 -5.68 -3.64
C CYS A 154 29.26 -6.55 -2.44
N LYS A 155 30.41 -6.27 -1.82
CA LYS A 155 30.82 -6.88 -0.56
C LYS A 155 29.87 -6.46 0.54
N VAL A 156 29.44 -7.43 1.35
CA VAL A 156 28.55 -7.20 2.49
C VAL A 156 29.22 -7.71 3.76
N PRO A 157 29.08 -7.01 4.90
CA PRO A 157 29.56 -7.48 6.20
C PRO A 157 28.64 -8.58 6.76
N ALA A 158 28.60 -9.72 6.07
CA ALA A 158 27.78 -10.89 6.44
C ALA A 158 28.54 -12.18 6.17
N LYS A 159 28.20 -13.25 6.89
CA LYS A 159 28.85 -14.56 6.72
C LYS A 159 28.61 -15.10 5.31
N PRO A 160 29.62 -15.70 4.65
CA PRO A 160 29.42 -16.42 3.39
C PRO A 160 28.30 -17.47 3.53
N ARG A 161 27.53 -17.67 2.45
CA ARG A 161 26.38 -18.59 2.39
C ARG A 161 25.18 -18.24 3.29
N SER A 162 25.25 -17.16 4.06
CA SER A 162 24.08 -16.65 4.81
C SER A 162 23.05 -16.01 3.87
N HIS A 163 21.85 -15.74 4.38
CA HIS A 163 20.79 -15.07 3.64
C HIS A 163 20.55 -13.68 4.21
N LEU A 164 20.40 -12.71 3.31
CA LEU A 164 20.04 -11.32 3.60
C LEU A 164 18.72 -10.98 2.92
N HIS A 165 18.17 -9.81 3.21
CA HIS A 165 16.96 -9.30 2.58
C HIS A 165 17.31 -8.19 1.59
N TYR A 166 17.08 -8.44 0.31
CA TYR A 166 17.19 -7.45 -0.75
C TYR A 166 15.91 -6.62 -0.80
N CYS A 167 16.03 -5.29 -0.81
CA CYS A 167 14.92 -4.34 -0.86
C CYS A 167 15.10 -3.42 -2.08
N ARG A 168 14.14 -3.43 -3.00
CA ARG A 168 14.06 -2.45 -4.10
C ARG A 168 12.99 -1.42 -3.77
N HIS A 169 13.38 -0.16 -3.61
CA HIS A 169 12.51 0.94 -3.23
C HIS A 169 11.86 1.59 -4.44
N LEU A 170 10.76 2.33 -4.21
CA LEU A 170 10.00 3.00 -5.28
C LEU A 170 10.75 4.16 -5.93
N ASN A 171 11.69 4.78 -5.20
CA ASN A 171 12.58 5.82 -5.74
C ASN A 171 13.77 5.24 -6.54
N GLY A 172 13.77 3.93 -6.82
CA GLY A 172 14.85 3.24 -7.53
C GLY A 172 16.07 2.88 -6.68
N SER A 173 16.16 3.35 -5.43
CA SER A 173 17.22 2.94 -4.52
C SER A 173 17.10 1.47 -4.11
N ILE A 174 18.22 0.91 -3.66
CA ILE A 174 18.32 -0.48 -3.22
C ILE A 174 18.93 -0.53 -1.83
N SER A 175 18.41 -1.39 -0.97
CA SER A 175 18.99 -1.67 0.34
C SER A 175 19.13 -3.17 0.58
N ILE A 176 20.19 -3.57 1.28
CA ILE A 176 20.42 -4.94 1.75
C ILE A 176 20.34 -4.94 3.27
N LEU A 177 19.41 -5.73 3.83
CA LEU A 177 19.20 -5.83 5.27
C LEU A 177 19.68 -7.17 5.83
N ALA A 178 20.23 -7.14 7.05
CA ALA A 178 20.60 -8.35 7.78
C ALA A 178 19.39 -9.08 8.37
N ASN A 179 18.35 -8.33 8.76
CA ASN A 179 17.17 -8.86 9.42
C ASN A 179 15.88 -8.56 8.66
N ALA A 180 14.90 -9.44 8.85
CA ALA A 180 13.54 -9.22 8.38
C ALA A 180 12.82 -8.18 9.25
N PRO A 181 11.77 -7.52 8.73
CA PRO A 181 10.94 -6.62 9.51
C PRO A 181 10.34 -7.33 10.72
N SER A 182 10.59 -6.75 11.89
CA SER A 182 10.03 -7.18 13.17
C SER A 182 9.67 -5.95 13.99
N LYS A 183 8.64 -6.07 14.82
CA LYS A 183 8.22 -4.98 15.73
C LYS A 183 9.23 -4.74 16.86
N ASP A 184 10.05 -5.74 17.18
CA ASP A 184 10.95 -5.71 18.34
C ASP A 184 12.38 -5.31 17.99
N GLN A 185 12.72 -5.25 16.70
CA GLN A 185 14.08 -4.98 16.22
C GLN A 185 14.07 -3.83 15.24
N LYS A 186 15.14 -3.04 15.20
CA LYS A 186 15.34 -2.01 14.17
C LYS A 186 15.91 -2.64 12.89
N PRO A 187 15.68 -2.03 11.71
CA PRO A 187 16.29 -2.49 10.47
C PRO A 187 17.81 -2.35 10.53
N GLN A 188 18.52 -3.43 10.22
CA GLN A 188 19.98 -3.45 10.11
C GLN A 188 20.36 -3.38 8.63
N CYS A 189 20.52 -2.16 8.13
CA CYS A 189 20.92 -1.91 6.74
C CYS A 189 22.44 -2.06 6.59
N LEU A 190 22.85 -3.05 5.79
CA LEU A 190 24.27 -3.33 5.54
C LEU A 190 24.82 -2.54 4.36
N VAL A 191 23.99 -2.36 3.32
CA VAL A 191 24.35 -1.64 2.10
C VAL A 191 23.13 -0.86 1.64
N HIS A 192 23.33 0.38 1.23
CA HIS A 192 22.33 1.20 0.54
C HIS A 192 22.96 1.80 -0.72
N ARG A 193 22.23 1.78 -1.84
CA ARG A 193 22.65 2.36 -3.11
C ARG A 193 21.53 3.17 -3.74
N GLY A 194 21.84 4.36 -4.23
CA GLY A 194 20.90 5.26 -4.89
C GLY A 194 20.42 6.40 -3.99
N PRO A 195 19.30 7.05 -4.35
CA PRO A 195 18.78 8.21 -3.64
C PRO A 195 18.42 7.89 -2.19
N LYS A 196 18.67 8.85 -1.29
CA LYS A 196 18.37 8.72 0.14
C LYS A 196 16.88 8.42 0.34
N LEU A 197 16.60 7.53 1.28
CA LEU A 197 15.24 7.25 1.73
C LEU A 197 14.77 8.41 2.61
N GLU A 198 13.96 9.29 2.03
CA GLU A 198 13.30 10.35 2.77
C GLU A 198 11.88 9.92 3.13
N ILE A 199 11.53 10.05 4.41
CA ILE A 199 10.14 10.08 4.80
C ILE A 199 9.62 11.41 4.30
N THR A 200 9.12 11.43 3.05
CA THR A 200 8.23 12.50 2.64
C THR A 200 7.04 12.37 3.57
N SER A 201 7.06 13.11 4.68
CA SER A 201 5.82 13.41 5.40
C SER A 201 4.88 13.86 4.30
N PRO A 202 3.68 13.27 4.17
CA PRO A 202 2.74 13.75 3.17
C PRO A 202 2.72 15.26 3.36
N LYS A 203 3.11 16.02 2.32
CA LYS A 203 2.97 17.49 2.32
C LYS A 203 1.59 17.69 2.93
N LYS A 204 1.50 18.41 4.06
CA LYS A 204 0.22 18.60 4.76
C LYS A 204 -0.81 18.93 3.68
N VAL A 205 -1.60 17.93 3.28
CA VAL A 205 -2.72 18.17 2.40
C VAL A 205 -3.62 19.01 3.31
N PRO A 206 -3.93 20.25 2.94
CA PRO A 206 -4.76 21.08 3.80
C PRO A 206 -5.99 20.27 4.23
N LEU A 207 -6.16 20.19 5.55
CA LEU A 207 -7.09 19.32 6.30
C LEU A 207 -8.55 19.75 6.22
#